data_AF-A0A7Z0MND4-F1
#
_entry.id   AF-A0A7Z0MND4-F1
#
_cell.length_a   1.000
_cell.length_b   1.000
_cell.length_c   1.000
_cell.angle_alpha   90.00
_cell.angle_beta   90.00
_cell.angle_gamma   90.00
#
_symmetry.space_group_name_H-M   'P 1'
#
loop_
_entity.id
_entity.type
_entity.pdbx_description
1 polymer ?
#
loop_
_entity_poly.entity_id
_entity_poly.type
_entity_poly.pdbx_seq_one_letter_code
_entity_poly.pdbx_strand_id
1 'polypeptide(L)'
;MIKLIITGGTIDKHYNELNGELSFPETHIPAMLKQARCIAEIDVQQLMLKDSLEMTEADREQIKKNCLASDVQQIVITHGTDTMVDTAKHLAQTIQDKTIVLVGAMIPYSIKQSDALFNLGSAIIAVQLLPAGIYITMNGQVFAWDKVVKDKQAGEFRVSGV
;
A
#
# COMPACT_ATOMS: atom_id res chain seq x y z
N MET A 1 8.55 -0.61 16.31
CA MET A 1 7.17 -0.24 15.93
C MET A 1 7.09 0.25 14.49
N ILE A 2 6.13 -0.28 13.71
CA ILE A 2 5.77 0.12 12.35
C ILE A 2 4.38 0.75 12.38
N LYS A 3 4.15 1.86 11.67
CA LYS A 3 2.80 2.39 11.43
C LYS A 3 2.25 1.81 10.13
N LEU A 4 1.07 1.22 10.14
CA LEU A 4 0.38 0.74 8.94
C LEU A 4 -0.87 1.59 8.70
N ILE A 5 -0.83 2.40 7.65
CA ILE A 5 -1.93 3.28 7.24
C ILE A 5 -2.70 2.62 6.10
N ILE A 6 -3.99 2.39 6.32
CA ILE A 6 -4.88 1.74 5.35
C ILE A 6 -5.61 2.81 4.56
N THR A 7 -5.52 2.74 3.23
CA THR A 7 -6.21 3.67 2.31
C THR A 7 -7.17 2.97 1.34
N GLY A 8 -7.25 1.65 1.39
CA GLY A 8 -8.07 0.81 0.51
C GLY A 8 -7.28 0.22 -0.64
N GLY A 9 -7.85 0.28 -1.85
CA GLY A 9 -7.33 -0.43 -3.01
C GLY A 9 -7.73 -1.89 -3.08
N THR A 10 -7.42 -2.56 -4.19
CA THR A 10 -7.85 -3.93 -4.46
C THR A 10 -7.57 -4.91 -3.32
N ILE A 11 -6.49 -4.72 -2.55
CA ILE A 11 -6.15 -5.52 -1.38
C ILE A 11 -7.30 -5.65 -0.35
N ASP A 12 -8.11 -4.59 -0.20
CA ASP A 12 -9.27 -4.50 0.72
C ASP A 12 -10.62 -4.65 0.00
N LYS A 13 -10.66 -4.87 -1.33
CA LYS A 13 -11.93 -5.08 -2.03
C LYS A 13 -12.55 -6.41 -1.62
N HIS A 14 -13.86 -6.40 -1.40
CA HIS A 14 -14.68 -7.59 -1.25
C HIS A 14 -15.46 -7.85 -2.54
N TYR A 15 -15.35 -9.06 -3.07
CA TYR A 15 -16.17 -9.52 -4.20
C TYR A 15 -17.49 -10.08 -3.70
N ASN A 16 -18.59 -9.44 -4.05
CA ASN A 16 -19.93 -9.93 -3.77
C ASN A 16 -20.33 -10.98 -4.82
N GLU A 17 -20.36 -12.25 -4.42
CA GLU A 17 -20.69 -13.37 -5.32
C GLU A 17 -22.13 -13.34 -5.83
N LEU A 18 -23.04 -12.61 -5.17
CA LEU A 18 -24.45 -12.56 -5.55
C LEU A 18 -24.71 -11.66 -6.75
N ASN A 19 -23.97 -10.55 -6.87
CA ASN A 19 -24.17 -9.54 -7.91
C ASN A 19 -22.90 -9.18 -8.69
N GLY A 20 -21.74 -9.74 -8.33
CA GLY A 20 -20.45 -9.53 -8.97
C GLY A 20 -19.78 -8.19 -8.63
N GLU A 21 -20.33 -7.41 -7.71
CA GLU A 21 -19.78 -6.09 -7.36
C GLU A 21 -18.54 -6.19 -6.48
N LEU A 22 -17.61 -5.28 -6.70
CA LEU A 22 -16.45 -5.08 -5.83
C LEU A 22 -16.70 -3.85 -4.94
N SER A 23 -16.62 -4.03 -3.63
CA SER A 23 -16.91 -2.98 -2.63
C SER A 23 -15.90 -2.98 -1.49
N PHE A 24 -16.00 -1.97 -0.60
CA PHE A 24 -15.13 -1.80 0.57
C PHE A 24 -15.96 -1.83 1.88
N PRO A 25 -16.49 -2.98 2.31
CA PRO A 25 -17.28 -3.04 3.54
C PRO A 25 -16.40 -2.81 4.78
N GLU A 26 -15.19 -3.37 4.79
CA GLU A 26 -14.22 -3.28 5.88
C GLU A 26 -12.81 -3.62 5.35
N THR A 27 -11.78 -3.36 6.14
CA THR A 27 -10.40 -3.76 5.80
C THR A 27 -10.11 -5.21 6.16
N HIS A 28 -9.30 -5.88 5.34
CA HIS A 28 -8.80 -7.23 5.60
C HIS A 28 -7.45 -7.27 6.31
N ILE A 29 -6.76 -6.13 6.47
CA ILE A 29 -5.37 -6.09 6.94
C ILE A 29 -5.17 -6.74 8.31
N PRO A 30 -6.01 -6.52 9.35
CA PRO A 30 -5.84 -7.21 10.63
C PRO A 30 -5.92 -8.74 10.51
N ALA A 31 -6.85 -9.24 9.69
CA ALA A 31 -6.99 -10.67 9.43
C ALA A 31 -5.77 -11.22 8.67
N MET A 32 -5.26 -10.47 7.69
CA MET A 32 -4.05 -10.82 6.94
C MET A 32 -2.82 -10.92 7.86
N LEU A 33 -2.61 -9.94 8.75
CA LEU A 33 -1.51 -9.96 9.72
C LEU A 33 -1.59 -11.19 10.64
N LYS A 34 -2.80 -11.51 11.11
CA LYS A 34 -3.05 -12.71 11.94
C LYS A 34 -2.76 -14.00 11.15
N GLN A 35 -3.25 -14.12 9.92
CA GLN A 35 -3.02 -15.28 9.07
C GLN A 35 -1.53 -15.49 8.76
N ALA A 36 -0.80 -14.40 8.50
CA ALA A 36 0.64 -14.43 8.27
C ALA A 36 1.45 -14.74 9.55
N ARG A 37 0.80 -14.83 10.71
CA ARG A 37 1.43 -14.91 12.04
C ARG A 37 2.47 -13.80 12.22
N CYS A 38 2.14 -12.59 11.76
CA CYS A 38 3.02 -11.45 11.88
C CYS A 38 3.21 -11.13 13.36
N ILE A 39 4.46 -11.15 13.83
CA ILE A 39 4.84 -10.81 15.21
C ILE A 39 5.50 -9.43 15.31
N ALA A 40 5.61 -8.71 14.19
CA ALA A 40 6.12 -7.34 14.19
C ALA A 40 5.15 -6.45 14.97
N GLU A 41 5.71 -5.50 15.73
CA GLU A 41 4.92 -4.51 16.44
C GLU A 41 4.37 -3.48 15.45
N ILE A 42 3.10 -3.62 15.09
CA ILE A 42 2.42 -2.81 14.07
C ILE A 42 1.25 -2.06 14.70
N ASP A 43 1.27 -0.74 14.61
CA ASP A 43 0.13 0.14 14.89
C ASP A 43 -0.69 0.32 13.61
N VAL A 44 -1.89 -0.24 13.58
CA VAL A 44 -2.78 -0.22 12.41
C VAL A 44 -3.76 0.94 12.51
N GLN A 45 -3.78 1.80 11.48
CA GLN A 45 -4.72 2.90 11.36
C GLN A 45 -5.46 2.80 10.03
N GLN A 46 -6.79 2.69 10.10
CA GLN A 46 -7.63 2.92 8.93
C GLN A 46 -7.83 4.41 8.72
N LEU A 47 -7.24 4.95 7.64
CA LEU A 47 -7.44 6.35 7.26
C LEU A 47 -8.63 6.50 6.31
N MET A 48 -8.73 5.61 5.33
CA MET A 48 -9.82 5.57 4.35
C MET A 48 -9.89 4.19 3.69
N LEU A 49 -10.97 3.91 2.96
CA LEU A 49 -11.10 2.75 2.08
C LEU A 49 -11.63 3.22 0.74
N LYS A 50 -10.73 3.52 -0.20
CA LYS A 50 -11.06 4.06 -1.52
C LYS A 50 -10.47 3.24 -2.65
N ASP A 51 -11.12 3.28 -3.81
CA ASP A 51 -10.46 2.93 -5.06
C ASP A 51 -9.43 4.00 -5.41
N SER A 52 -8.22 3.60 -5.79
CA SER A 52 -7.16 4.54 -6.17
C SER A 52 -7.52 5.40 -7.39
N LEU A 53 -8.46 4.96 -8.24
CA LEU A 53 -8.98 5.75 -9.36
C LEU A 53 -9.91 6.88 -8.91
N GLU A 54 -10.47 6.78 -7.71
CA GLU A 54 -11.34 7.80 -7.09
C GLU A 54 -10.59 8.67 -6.07
N MET A 55 -9.30 8.40 -5.84
CA MET A 55 -8.47 9.20 -4.94
C MET A 55 -8.12 10.54 -5.56
N THR A 56 -8.40 11.59 -4.81
CA THR A 56 -8.13 12.99 -5.16
C THR A 56 -6.83 13.48 -4.52
N GLU A 57 -6.37 14.65 -4.94
CA GLU A 57 -5.23 15.34 -4.30
C GLU A 57 -5.48 15.61 -2.81
N ALA A 58 -6.73 15.89 -2.42
CA ALA A 58 -7.09 16.08 -1.02
C ALA A 58 -6.89 14.78 -0.20
N ASP A 59 -7.18 13.62 -0.79
CA ASP A 59 -6.94 12.33 -0.16
C ASP A 59 -5.43 12.07 0.02
N ARG A 60 -4.62 12.34 -1.01
CA ARG A 60 -3.15 12.24 -0.92
C ARG A 60 -2.57 13.20 0.11
N GLU A 61 -3.13 14.39 0.23
CA GLU A 61 -2.76 15.35 1.27
C GLU A 61 -3.09 14.84 2.68
N GLN A 62 -4.22 14.16 2.87
CA GLN A 62 -4.54 13.51 4.15
C GLN A 62 -3.54 12.40 4.48
N ILE A 63 -3.16 11.57 3.49
CA ILE A 63 -2.13 10.53 3.68
C ILE A 63 -0.81 11.17 4.10
N LYS A 64 -0.37 12.24 3.41
CA LYS A 64 0.86 12.98 3.74
C LYS A 64 0.82 13.56 5.15
N LYS A 65 -0.28 14.20 5.55
CA LYS A 65 -0.46 14.75 6.89
C LYS A 65 -0.35 13.69 7.98
N ASN A 66 -0.94 12.51 7.77
CA ASN A 66 -0.84 11.41 8.72
C ASN A 66 0.59 10.86 8.82
N CYS A 67 1.32 10.80 7.70
CA CYS A 67 2.72 10.40 7.72
C CYS A 67 3.59 11.41 8.48
N LEU A 68 3.39 12.71 8.27
CA LEU A 68 4.12 13.78 8.96
C LEU A 68 3.79 13.86 10.46
N ALA A 69 2.53 13.64 10.83
CA ALA A 69 2.09 13.67 12.23
C ALA A 69 2.52 12.42 13.03
N SER A 70 2.96 11.36 12.35
CA SER A 70 3.44 10.14 13.00
C SER A 70 4.87 10.32 13.50
N ASP A 71 5.09 10.07 14.80
CA ASP A 71 6.44 10.04 15.40
C ASP A 71 7.26 8.82 14.97
N VAL A 72 6.60 7.81 14.38
CA VAL A 72 7.25 6.59 13.87
C VAL A 72 7.95 6.88 12.53
N GLN A 73 9.14 6.32 12.35
CA GLN A 73 9.97 6.47 11.14
C GLN A 73 9.68 5.43 10.05
N GLN A 74 9.09 4.29 10.42
CA GLN A 74 8.78 3.18 9.53
C GLN A 74 7.27 3.11 9.28
N ILE A 75 6.85 3.40 8.04
CA ILE A 75 5.44 3.48 7.66
C ILE A 75 5.16 2.55 6.48
N VAL A 76 4.12 1.73 6.59
CA VAL A 76 3.54 0.96 5.48
C VAL A 76 2.21 1.59 5.11
N ILE A 77 1.93 1.76 3.82
CA ILE A 77 0.67 2.29 3.32
C ILE A 77 0.05 1.27 2.37
N THR A 78 -1.15 0.76 2.70
CA THR A 78 -1.91 -0.05 1.73
C THR A 78 -2.65 0.87 0.80
N HIS A 79 -2.60 0.61 -0.50
CA HIS A 79 -3.09 1.50 -1.54
C HIS A 79 -3.53 0.73 -2.79
N GLY A 80 -4.44 1.32 -3.58
CA GLY A 80 -4.81 0.79 -4.90
C GLY A 80 -3.70 0.99 -5.92
N THR A 81 -3.52 0.02 -6.82
CA THR A 81 -2.34 -0.03 -7.70
C THR A 81 -2.33 1.01 -8.82
N ASP A 82 -3.50 1.54 -9.21
CA ASP A 82 -3.63 2.39 -10.40
C ASP A 82 -2.97 3.75 -10.24
N THR A 83 -3.04 4.34 -9.05
CA THR A 83 -2.47 5.67 -8.75
C THR A 83 -1.49 5.64 -7.57
N MET A 84 -0.98 4.45 -7.23
CA MET A 84 0.00 4.28 -6.14
C MET A 84 1.28 5.08 -6.38
N VAL A 85 1.76 5.08 -7.62
CA VAL A 85 2.96 5.84 -8.03
C VAL A 85 2.75 7.35 -7.83
N ASP A 86 1.53 7.83 -8.07
CA ASP A 86 1.20 9.25 -7.90
C ASP A 86 1.18 9.64 -6.42
N THR A 87 0.64 8.80 -5.54
CA THR A 87 0.78 9.00 -4.08
C THR A 87 2.23 8.98 -3.65
N ALA A 88 3.03 8.02 -4.12
CA ALA A 88 4.44 7.93 -3.76
C ALA A 88 5.21 9.22 -4.14
N LYS A 89 4.95 9.74 -5.35
CA LYS A 89 5.48 11.04 -5.81
C LYS A 89 5.03 12.21 -4.93
N HIS A 90 3.75 12.26 -4.58
CA HIS A 90 3.20 13.33 -3.70
C HIS A 90 3.88 13.34 -2.32
N LEU A 91 4.09 12.17 -1.73
CA LEU A 91 4.74 12.05 -0.42
C LEU A 91 6.22 12.47 -0.47
N ALA A 92 6.93 12.07 -1.53
CA ALA A 92 8.36 12.36 -1.71
C ALA A 92 8.69 13.85 -1.85
N GLN A 93 7.70 14.71 -2.17
CA GLN A 93 7.90 16.15 -2.24
C GLN A 93 8.22 16.80 -0.89
N THR A 94 7.86 16.15 0.22
CA THR A 94 7.99 16.75 1.57
C THR A 94 8.65 15.83 2.57
N ILE A 95 8.44 14.51 2.47
CA ILE A 95 8.92 13.55 3.46
C ILE A 95 10.26 12.98 3.01
N GLN A 96 11.31 13.19 3.81
CA GLN A 96 12.68 12.75 3.49
C GLN A 96 13.34 11.97 4.63
N ASP A 97 12.80 12.06 5.84
CA ASP A 97 13.37 11.51 7.07
C ASP A 97 12.74 10.17 7.49
N LYS A 98 11.71 9.69 6.76
CA LYS A 98 10.95 8.46 7.05
C LYS A 98 11.17 7.41 5.97
N THR A 99 11.14 6.14 6.36
CA THR A 99 11.03 5.00 5.44
C THR A 99 9.54 4.69 5.24
N ILE A 100 9.02 4.97 4.04
CA ILE A 100 7.62 4.73 3.69
C ILE A 100 7.54 3.73 2.55
N VAL A 101 6.80 2.65 2.76
CA VAL A 101 6.57 1.61 1.73
C VAL A 101 5.09 1.55 1.39
N LEU A 102 4.76 1.84 0.14
CA LEU A 102 3.41 1.65 -0.41
C LEU A 102 3.28 0.23 -0.96
N VAL A 103 2.11 -0.37 -0.74
CA VAL A 103 1.83 -1.76 -1.15
C VAL A 103 0.37 -1.91 -1.55
N GLY A 104 0.10 -2.82 -2.47
CA GLY A 104 -1.25 -3.18 -2.87
C GLY A 104 -1.34 -4.63 -3.29
N ALA A 105 -2.41 -4.96 -4.02
CA ALA A 105 -2.61 -6.27 -4.60
C ALA A 105 -3.28 -6.11 -5.97
N MET A 106 -3.02 -7.02 -6.89
CA MET A 106 -3.76 -7.10 -8.16
C MET A 106 -5.05 -7.90 -8.02
N ILE A 107 -5.08 -8.84 -7.07
CA ILE A 107 -6.23 -9.70 -6.80
C ILE A 107 -6.71 -9.43 -5.37
N PRO A 108 -8.01 -9.19 -5.13
CA PRO A 108 -8.50 -8.95 -3.78
C PRO A 108 -8.17 -10.08 -2.82
N TYR A 109 -7.86 -9.75 -1.57
CA TYR A 109 -7.51 -10.74 -0.55
C TYR A 109 -8.61 -11.80 -0.35
N SER A 110 -9.88 -11.42 -0.51
CA SER A 110 -11.02 -12.33 -0.38
C SER A 110 -11.06 -13.42 -1.47
N ILE A 111 -10.27 -13.30 -2.54
CA ILE A 111 -10.22 -14.25 -3.65
C ILE A 111 -9.04 -15.20 -3.50
N LYS A 112 -9.24 -16.49 -3.82
CA LYS A 112 -8.19 -17.50 -3.82
C LYS A 112 -7.02 -17.10 -4.73
N GLN A 113 -5.81 -17.47 -4.33
CA GLN A 113 -4.57 -17.19 -5.05
C GLN A 113 -4.26 -15.68 -5.19
N SER A 114 -4.78 -14.86 -4.26
CA SER A 114 -4.43 -13.45 -4.17
C SER A 114 -2.95 -13.24 -3.83
N ASP A 115 -2.36 -12.21 -4.44
CA ASP A 115 -1.00 -11.71 -4.17
C ASP A 115 -0.91 -10.85 -2.89
N ALA A 116 -2.05 -10.53 -2.27
CA ALA A 116 -2.17 -9.62 -1.13
C ALA A 116 -1.27 -9.97 0.07
N LEU A 117 -1.29 -11.24 0.52
CA LEU A 117 -0.52 -11.67 1.68
C LEU A 117 0.99 -11.57 1.44
N PHE A 118 1.43 -11.97 0.25
CA PHE A 118 2.83 -11.93 -0.13
C PHE A 118 3.35 -10.50 -0.24
N ASN A 119 2.58 -9.62 -0.89
CA ASN A 119 2.93 -8.21 -1.03
C ASN A 119 2.97 -7.52 0.35
N LEU A 120 1.96 -7.74 1.21
CA LEU A 120 1.93 -7.17 2.57
C LEU A 120 3.14 -7.61 3.40
N GLY A 121 3.47 -8.90 3.38
CA GLY A 121 4.66 -9.42 4.06
C GLY A 121 5.95 -8.79 3.55
N SER A 122 6.05 -8.60 2.23
CA SER A 122 7.19 -7.94 1.59
C SER A 122 7.31 -6.48 2.01
N ALA A 123 6.21 -5.73 2.11
CA ALA A 123 6.21 -4.34 2.58
C ALA A 123 6.67 -4.20 4.03
N ILE A 124 6.20 -5.09 4.91
CA ILE A 124 6.58 -5.12 6.33
C ILE A 124 8.08 -5.42 6.48
N ILE A 125 8.66 -6.30 5.66
CA ILE A 125 10.10 -6.56 5.69
C ILE A 125 10.87 -5.37 5.11
N ALA A 126 10.45 -4.84 3.96
CA ALA A 126 11.12 -3.76 3.27
C ALA A 126 11.23 -2.49 4.13
N VAL A 127 10.17 -2.10 4.83
CA VAL A 127 10.18 -0.89 5.68
C VAL A 127 11.18 -0.98 6.83
N GLN A 128 11.55 -2.18 7.26
CA GLN A 128 12.52 -2.42 8.32
C GLN A 128 13.97 -2.37 7.83
N LEU A 129 14.20 -2.67 6.55
CA LEU A 129 15.54 -2.85 5.99
C LEU A 129 16.02 -1.65 5.16
N LEU A 130 15.09 -0.89 4.57
CA LEU A 130 15.40 0.21 3.68
C LEU A 130 15.75 1.49 4.47
N PRO A 131 16.68 2.31 3.95
CA PRO A 131 16.94 3.63 4.51
C PRO A 131 15.73 4.55 4.34
N ALA A 132 15.78 5.74 4.94
CA ALA A 132 14.76 6.75 4.75
C ALA A 132 14.56 7.04 3.25
N GLY A 133 13.29 7.10 2.84
CA GLY A 133 12.88 7.16 1.44
C GLY A 133 11.47 6.62 1.23
N ILE A 134 10.92 6.89 0.04
CA ILE A 134 9.60 6.41 -0.38
C ILE A 134 9.77 5.28 -1.39
N TYR A 135 9.11 4.16 -1.14
CA TYR A 135 9.24 2.94 -1.91
C TYR A 135 7.88 2.32 -2.24
N ILE A 136 7.87 1.48 -3.27
CA ILE A 136 6.75 0.61 -3.62
C ILE A 136 7.24 -0.83 -3.57
N THR A 137 6.45 -1.72 -2.95
CA THR A 137 6.71 -3.16 -3.00
C THR A 137 5.56 -3.91 -3.66
N MET A 138 5.86 -4.58 -4.76
CA MET A 138 4.90 -5.39 -5.52
C MET A 138 5.64 -6.56 -6.16
N ASN A 139 5.02 -7.74 -6.17
CA ASN A 139 5.52 -8.91 -6.90
C ASN A 139 6.98 -9.28 -6.57
N GLY A 140 7.40 -9.09 -5.31
CA GLY A 140 8.72 -9.50 -4.82
C GLY A 140 9.84 -8.52 -5.17
N GLN A 141 9.50 -7.34 -5.69
CA GLN A 141 10.44 -6.28 -5.99
C GLN A 141 10.20 -5.05 -5.12
N VAL A 142 11.29 -4.32 -4.84
CA VAL A 142 11.28 -3.02 -4.20
C VAL A 142 11.64 -1.99 -5.25
N PHE A 143 10.85 -0.94 -5.37
CA PHE A 143 11.12 0.18 -6.27
C PHE A 143 11.20 1.49 -5.51
N ALA A 144 12.17 2.34 -5.85
CA ALA A 144 12.14 3.74 -5.43
C ALA A 144 11.01 4.47 -6.18
N TRP A 145 10.34 5.42 -5.50
CA TRP A 145 9.18 6.15 -6.03
C TRP A 145 9.44 6.84 -7.38
N ASP A 146 10.69 7.23 -7.65
CA ASP A 146 11.14 7.94 -8.86
C ASP A 146 11.63 6.98 -9.97
N LYS A 147 11.74 5.68 -9.67
CA LYS A 147 12.28 4.65 -10.58
C LYS A 147 11.26 3.57 -10.91
N VAL A 148 9.99 3.93 -10.95
CA VAL A 148 8.90 2.97 -11.12
C VAL A 148 7.75 3.52 -11.96
N VAL A 149 7.17 2.64 -12.77
CA VAL A 149 5.93 2.88 -13.51
C VAL A 149 5.00 1.68 -13.38
N LYS A 150 3.68 1.93 -13.33
CA LYS A 150 2.66 0.90 -13.44
C LYS A 150 2.38 0.62 -14.92
N ASP A 151 2.74 -0.57 -15.38
CA ASP A 151 2.28 -1.09 -16.67
C ASP A 151 0.84 -1.62 -16.49
N LYS A 152 -0.14 -0.82 -16.91
CA LYS A 152 -1.56 -1.16 -16.77
C LYS A 152 -1.99 -2.30 -17.71
N GLN A 153 -1.32 -2.47 -18.85
CA GLN A 153 -1.67 -3.54 -19.79
C GLN A 153 -1.18 -4.89 -19.26
N ALA A 154 0.04 -4.92 -18.73
CA ALA A 154 0.59 -6.15 -18.17
C ALA A 154 0.12 -6.41 -16.73
N GLY A 155 -0.38 -5.38 -16.02
CA GLY A 155 -0.79 -5.49 -14.63
C GLY A 155 0.39 -5.49 -13.65
N GLU A 156 1.55 -4.97 -14.05
CA GLU A 156 2.82 -5.11 -13.33
C GLU A 156 3.44 -3.75 -12.97
N PHE A 157 4.32 -3.73 -11.97
CA PHE A 157 5.21 -2.59 -11.73
C PHE A 157 6.56 -2.87 -12.38
N ARG A 158 7.11 -1.88 -13.08
CA ARG A 158 8.38 -2.01 -13.80
C ARG A 158 9.29 -0.84 -13.46
N VAL A 159 10.60 -1.10 -13.52
CA VAL A 159 11.60 -0.03 -13.40
C VAL A 159 11.39 0.95 -14.56
N SER A 160 11.22 2.24 -14.25
CA SER A 160 11.18 3.25 -15.29
C SER A 160 12.58 3.40 -15.91
N GLY A 161 12.68 3.37 -17.24
CA GLY A 161 13.95 3.58 -17.94
C GLY A 161 14.59 4.89 -17.50
N VAL A 162 15.92 4.86 -17.30
CA VAL A 162 16.76 6.02 -16.99
C VAL A 162 16.78 7.00 -18.16
#